data_AF-A0A2A2SGK8-F1
#
_entry.id   AF-A0A2A2SGK8-F1
#
_cell.length_a   1.000
_cell.length_b   1.000
_cell.length_c   1.000
_cell.angle_alpha   90.00
_cell.angle_beta   90.00
_cell.angle_gamma   90.00
#
_symmetry.space_group_name_H-M   'P 1'
#
loop_
_entity.id
_entity.type
_entity.pdbx_description
1 polymer ?
#
loop_
_entity_poly.entity_id
_entity_poly.type
_entity_poly.pdbx_seq_one_letter_code
_entity_poly.pdbx_strand_id
1 'polypeptide(L)'
;MLLGEGEAADAKRRLLERAGAAVVGEEGNARLAVIAIEDEAEALAAVERLRARGLLVNAVDRPELCDFTLPAVVDRAPVLVAIGTGGVSAGLAAALRQRLEALIPAGLGERARALFVARDSLRARFPDPAARRRALGAAMAPGGPLDPLGEGDAEAWLADPEPAEPASLRIMLASPDPDDLTLRQARALANADRLYYRPGVPPAILSRARADAERIATDRPPAAGVFLEMAPETAA
;
A
#
# COMPACT_ATOMS: atom_id res chain seq x y z
N MET A 1 -6.64 -26.23 -5.41
CA MET A 1 -7.64 -27.27 -5.67
C MET A 1 -8.93 -26.59 -6.09
N LEU A 2 -9.57 -27.08 -7.14
CA LEU A 2 -10.86 -26.59 -7.61
C LEU A 2 -11.79 -27.79 -7.75
N LEU A 3 -12.89 -27.80 -6.99
CA LEU A 3 -13.93 -28.83 -7.07
C LEU A 3 -15.21 -28.23 -7.64
N GLY A 4 -15.97 -29.05 -8.34
CA GLY A 4 -17.19 -28.64 -9.05
C GLY A 4 -16.98 -28.43 -10.55
N GLU A 5 -18.09 -28.31 -11.27
CA GLU A 5 -18.16 -28.18 -12.72
C GLU A 5 -19.07 -27.00 -13.11
N GLY A 6 -19.16 -26.71 -14.41
CA GLY A 6 -20.01 -25.64 -14.94
C GLY A 6 -19.35 -24.27 -14.99
N GLU A 7 -20.15 -23.26 -15.34
CA GLU A 7 -19.65 -21.93 -15.69
C GLU A 7 -18.90 -21.25 -14.54
N ALA A 8 -19.38 -21.42 -13.30
CA ALA A 8 -18.76 -20.86 -12.11
C ALA A 8 -17.36 -21.48 -11.86
N ALA A 9 -17.24 -22.81 -11.99
CA ALA A 9 -15.96 -23.50 -11.86
C ALA A 9 -14.98 -23.05 -12.96
N ASP A 10 -15.43 -22.97 -14.21
CA ASP A 10 -14.62 -22.52 -15.34
C ASP A 10 -14.13 -21.07 -15.19
N ALA A 11 -14.99 -20.18 -14.68
CA ALA A 11 -14.61 -18.81 -14.39
C ALA A 11 -13.52 -18.74 -13.31
N LYS A 12 -13.62 -19.54 -12.25
CA LYS A 12 -12.60 -19.62 -11.19
C LYS A 12 -11.31 -20.22 -11.71
N ARG A 13 -11.37 -21.26 -12.53
CA ARG A 13 -10.19 -21.87 -13.18
C ARG A 13 -9.39 -20.84 -13.96
N ARG A 14 -10.05 -20.12 -14.88
CA ARG A 14 -9.41 -19.05 -15.67
C ARG A 14 -8.75 -17.98 -14.79
N LEU A 15 -9.42 -17.58 -13.71
CA LEU A 15 -8.87 -16.58 -12.77
C LEU A 15 -7.62 -17.10 -12.06
N LEU A 16 -7.65 -18.33 -11.56
CA LEU A 16 -6.52 -18.94 -10.84
C LEU A 16 -5.32 -19.17 -11.77
N GLU A 17 -5.55 -19.69 -12.98
CA GLU A 17 -4.49 -19.92 -13.96
C GLU A 17 -3.85 -18.62 -14.44
N ARG A 18 -4.65 -17.56 -14.65
CA ARG A 18 -4.12 -16.22 -14.96
C ARG A 18 -3.25 -15.66 -13.84
N ALA A 19 -3.54 -15.99 -12.59
CA ALA A 19 -2.72 -15.65 -11.43
C ALA A 19 -1.48 -16.55 -11.28
N GLY A 20 -1.25 -17.48 -12.21
CA GLY A 20 -0.12 -18.41 -12.20
C GLY A 20 -0.33 -19.64 -11.29
N ALA A 21 -1.54 -19.90 -10.83
CA ALA A 21 -1.83 -21.06 -9.99
C ALA A 21 -1.95 -22.34 -10.84
N ALA A 22 -1.34 -23.42 -10.36
CA ALA A 22 -1.60 -24.76 -10.88
C ALA A 22 -2.92 -25.29 -10.30
N VAL A 23 -3.95 -25.42 -11.15
CA VAL A 23 -5.27 -25.92 -10.73
C VAL A 23 -5.28 -27.45 -10.77
N VAL A 24 -5.68 -28.06 -9.66
CA VAL A 24 -5.71 -29.52 -9.47
C VAL A 24 -7.06 -29.98 -8.89
N GLY A 25 -7.42 -31.23 -9.16
CA GLY A 25 -8.54 -31.95 -8.54
C GLY A 25 -8.24 -32.41 -7.10
N GLU A 26 -9.11 -33.23 -6.52
CA GLU A 26 -9.07 -33.57 -5.08
C GLU A 26 -7.84 -34.41 -4.68
N GLU A 27 -7.39 -35.25 -5.61
CA GLU A 27 -6.15 -36.06 -5.56
C GLU A 27 -4.86 -35.23 -5.63
N GLY A 28 -4.93 -33.96 -6.02
CA GLY A 28 -3.77 -33.08 -6.08
C GLY A 28 -3.34 -32.52 -4.73
N ASN A 29 -2.08 -32.09 -4.64
CA ASN A 29 -1.58 -31.34 -3.47
C ASN A 29 -1.86 -29.84 -3.65
N ALA A 30 -2.57 -29.23 -2.70
CA ALA A 30 -2.90 -27.81 -2.73
C ALA A 30 -2.92 -27.20 -1.33
N ARG A 31 -2.78 -25.87 -1.26
CA ARG A 31 -2.92 -25.08 -0.02
C ARG A 31 -4.25 -24.33 0.07
N LEU A 32 -4.84 -24.03 -1.09
CA LEU A 32 -6.13 -23.36 -1.23
C LEU A 32 -7.10 -24.27 -1.97
N ALA A 33 -8.36 -24.23 -1.57
CA ALA A 33 -9.47 -24.89 -2.22
C ALA A 33 -10.53 -23.87 -2.64
N VAL A 34 -11.01 -23.98 -3.87
CA VAL A 34 -12.21 -23.29 -4.36
C VAL A 34 -13.26 -24.35 -4.64
N ILE A 35 -14.45 -24.19 -4.09
CA ILE A 35 -15.55 -25.15 -4.22
C ILE A 35 -16.67 -24.48 -5.00
N ALA A 36 -16.85 -24.88 -6.25
CA ALA A 36 -17.87 -24.42 -7.17
C ALA A 36 -18.89 -25.54 -7.44
N ILE A 37 -19.34 -26.20 -6.38
CA ILE A 37 -20.35 -27.27 -6.43
C ILE A 37 -21.73 -26.64 -6.21
N GLU A 38 -22.69 -26.97 -7.08
CA GLU A 38 -24.06 -26.45 -7.01
C GLU A 38 -24.85 -27.10 -5.88
N ASP A 39 -24.79 -28.42 -5.74
CA ASP A 39 -25.47 -29.16 -4.66
C ASP A 39 -24.95 -28.73 -3.28
N GLU A 40 -25.87 -28.35 -2.40
CA GLU A 40 -25.54 -27.77 -1.10
C GLU A 40 -24.94 -28.80 -0.14
N ALA A 41 -25.47 -30.02 -0.12
CA ALA A 41 -24.99 -31.07 0.78
C ALA A 41 -23.59 -31.54 0.36
N GLU A 42 -23.36 -31.69 -0.94
CA GLU A 42 -22.06 -32.04 -1.50
C GLU A 42 -21.03 -30.92 -1.27
N ALA A 43 -21.42 -29.66 -1.48
CA ALA A 43 -20.55 -28.51 -1.22
C ALA A 43 -20.13 -28.45 0.26
N LEU A 44 -21.08 -28.58 1.20
CA LEU A 44 -20.81 -28.62 2.64
C LEU A 44 -19.87 -29.77 3.01
N ALA A 45 -20.13 -30.97 2.49
CA ALA A 45 -19.29 -32.13 2.73
C ALA A 45 -17.86 -31.91 2.20
N ALA A 46 -17.71 -31.26 1.04
CA ALA A 46 -16.41 -30.90 0.49
C ALA A 46 -15.69 -29.86 1.37
N VAL A 47 -16.39 -28.82 1.84
CA VAL A 47 -15.83 -27.80 2.74
C VAL A 47 -15.23 -28.46 3.98
N GLU A 48 -16.00 -29.28 4.68
CA GLU A 48 -15.56 -29.94 5.92
C GLU A 48 -14.36 -30.87 5.67
N ARG A 49 -14.41 -31.69 4.61
CA ARG A 49 -13.29 -32.59 4.26
C ARG A 49 -12.01 -31.82 3.93
N LEU A 50 -12.10 -30.73 3.16
CA LEU A 50 -10.91 -29.97 2.75
C LEU A 50 -10.34 -29.13 3.89
N ARG A 51 -11.19 -28.58 4.78
CA ARG A 51 -10.75 -27.93 6.02
C ARG A 51 -10.04 -28.92 6.94
N ALA A 52 -10.54 -30.14 7.10
CA ALA A 52 -9.89 -31.19 7.88
C ALA A 52 -8.50 -31.58 7.33
N ARG A 53 -8.25 -31.36 6.03
CA ARG A 53 -6.93 -31.51 5.38
C ARG A 53 -6.01 -30.30 5.58
N GLY A 54 -6.48 -29.24 6.25
CA GLY A 54 -5.73 -28.00 6.49
C GLY A 54 -5.67 -27.04 5.30
N LEU A 55 -6.58 -27.15 4.33
CA LEU A 55 -6.69 -26.19 3.23
C LEU A 55 -7.56 -25.00 3.65
N LEU A 56 -7.21 -23.80 3.18
CA LEU A 56 -8.13 -22.66 3.21
C LEU A 56 -9.16 -22.82 2.09
N VAL A 57 -10.44 -22.66 2.41
CA VAL A 57 -11.55 -22.91 1.50
C VAL A 57 -12.24 -21.61 1.08
N ASN A 58 -12.61 -21.50 -0.20
CA ASN A 58 -13.54 -20.50 -0.72
C ASN A 58 -14.67 -21.22 -1.45
N ALA A 59 -15.86 -21.25 -0.84
CA ALA A 59 -17.05 -21.83 -1.45
C ALA A 59 -17.80 -20.75 -2.26
N VAL A 60 -18.06 -21.03 -3.53
CA VAL A 60 -18.76 -20.10 -4.43
C VAL A 60 -20.19 -19.89 -3.91
N ASP A 61 -20.59 -18.61 -3.88
CA ASP A 61 -21.89 -18.12 -3.42
C ASP A 61 -22.25 -18.47 -1.96
N ARG A 62 -21.27 -18.89 -1.16
CA ARG A 62 -21.42 -19.31 0.24
C ARG A 62 -20.39 -18.63 1.15
N PRO A 63 -20.53 -17.31 1.40
CA PRO A 63 -19.53 -16.52 2.12
C PRO A 63 -19.26 -17.02 3.55
N GLU A 64 -20.26 -17.59 4.24
CA GLU A 64 -20.16 -18.18 5.57
C GLU A 64 -19.28 -19.45 5.62
N LEU A 65 -19.09 -20.11 4.48
CA LEU A 65 -18.22 -21.28 4.34
C LEU A 65 -16.81 -20.92 3.83
N CYS A 66 -16.51 -19.63 3.65
CA CYS A 66 -15.24 -19.16 3.13
C CYS A 66 -14.26 -18.78 4.25
N ASP A 67 -13.02 -19.27 4.15
CA ASP A 67 -11.89 -18.84 4.99
C ASP A 67 -11.18 -17.61 4.39
N PHE A 68 -11.40 -17.33 3.10
CA PHE A 68 -10.83 -16.19 2.39
C PHE A 68 -11.75 -15.68 1.29
N THR A 69 -11.53 -14.44 0.86
CA THR A 69 -12.21 -13.81 -0.28
C THR A 69 -11.25 -13.59 -1.43
N LEU A 70 -11.73 -13.65 -2.67
CA LEU A 70 -10.96 -13.23 -3.84
C LEU A 70 -11.17 -11.73 -4.09
N PRO A 71 -10.13 -10.89 -3.99
CA PRO A 71 -10.26 -9.45 -4.20
C PRO A 71 -10.36 -9.11 -5.70
N ALA A 72 -10.83 -7.90 -5.99
CA ALA A 72 -10.63 -7.30 -7.30
C ALA A 72 -9.18 -6.79 -7.38
N VAL A 73 -8.45 -7.10 -8.45
CA VAL A 73 -7.01 -6.79 -8.57
C VAL A 73 -6.76 -5.87 -9.76
N VAL A 74 -6.04 -4.77 -9.53
CA VAL A 74 -5.37 -4.02 -10.60
C VAL A 74 -3.96 -4.60 -10.74
N ASP A 75 -3.66 -5.10 -11.93
CA ASP A 75 -2.38 -5.72 -12.24
C ASP A 75 -1.50 -4.79 -13.09
N ARG A 76 -0.36 -4.38 -12.53
CA ARG A 76 0.73 -3.64 -13.17
C ARG A 76 2.06 -4.28 -12.77
N ALA A 77 2.14 -5.61 -12.85
CA ALA A 77 3.25 -6.42 -12.34
C ALA A 77 4.64 -5.76 -12.58
N PRO A 78 5.47 -5.61 -11.53
CA PRO A 78 5.32 -6.20 -10.19
C PRO A 78 4.44 -5.41 -9.21
N VAL A 79 3.80 -4.29 -9.63
CA VAL A 79 2.92 -3.52 -8.75
C VAL A 79 1.49 -4.08 -8.82
N LEU A 80 0.96 -4.49 -7.67
CA LEU A 80 -0.38 -5.03 -7.54
C LEU A 80 -1.20 -4.21 -6.54
N VAL A 81 -2.45 -3.93 -6.88
CA VAL A 81 -3.43 -3.33 -5.96
C VAL A 81 -4.59 -4.30 -5.81
N ALA A 82 -4.78 -4.84 -4.60
CA ALA A 82 -5.89 -5.71 -4.26
C ALA A 82 -6.96 -4.93 -3.49
N ILE A 83 -8.21 -5.06 -3.94
CA ILE A 83 -9.37 -4.33 -3.42
C ILE A 83 -10.33 -5.35 -2.84
N GLY A 84 -10.47 -5.35 -1.52
CA GLY A 84 -11.41 -6.19 -0.78
C GLY A 84 -12.51 -5.36 -0.14
N THR A 85 -13.72 -5.88 -0.13
CA THR A 85 -14.86 -5.32 0.62
C THR A 85 -15.28 -6.20 1.80
N GLY A 86 -14.46 -7.19 2.18
CA GLY A 86 -14.81 -8.16 3.22
C GLY A 86 -16.06 -8.98 2.89
N GLY A 87 -16.35 -9.17 1.59
CA GLY A 87 -17.56 -9.86 1.14
C GLY A 87 -18.82 -8.99 1.05
N VAL A 88 -18.78 -7.72 1.47
CA VAL A 88 -19.96 -6.83 1.51
C VAL A 88 -20.48 -6.50 0.12
N SER A 89 -19.59 -6.24 -0.85
CA SER A 89 -20.01 -5.91 -2.21
C SER A 89 -18.92 -6.19 -3.24
N ALA A 90 -19.15 -7.21 -4.09
CA ALA A 90 -18.30 -7.49 -5.24
C ALA A 90 -18.40 -6.38 -6.31
N GLY A 91 -19.59 -5.81 -6.51
CA GLY A 91 -19.82 -4.73 -7.45
C GLY A 91 -19.04 -3.46 -7.11
N LEU A 92 -18.99 -3.08 -5.82
CA LEU A 92 -18.18 -1.94 -5.37
C LEU A 92 -16.68 -2.19 -5.61
N ALA A 93 -16.18 -3.39 -5.29
CA ALA A 93 -14.78 -3.75 -5.55
C ALA A 93 -14.45 -3.67 -7.05
N ALA A 94 -15.35 -4.16 -7.91
CA ALA A 94 -15.19 -4.09 -9.36
C ALA A 94 -15.19 -2.65 -9.88
N ALA A 95 -16.09 -1.79 -9.40
CA ALA A 95 -16.15 -0.39 -9.78
C ALA A 95 -14.89 0.39 -9.35
N LEU A 96 -14.38 0.14 -8.14
CA LEU A 96 -13.11 0.71 -7.68
C LEU A 96 -11.93 0.24 -8.52
N ARG A 97 -11.86 -1.06 -8.84
CA ARG A 97 -10.82 -1.62 -9.72
C ARG A 97 -10.80 -0.90 -11.07
N GLN A 98 -11.95 -0.73 -11.71
CA GLN A 98 -12.04 -0.06 -13.01
C GLN A 98 -11.54 1.39 -12.95
N ARG A 99 -11.90 2.14 -11.90
CA ARG A 99 -11.43 3.52 -11.72
C ARG A 99 -9.92 3.58 -11.48
N LEU A 100 -9.39 2.68 -10.65
CA LEU A 100 -7.95 2.61 -10.39
C LEU A 100 -7.16 2.12 -11.61
N GLU A 101 -7.72 1.22 -12.43
CA GLU A 101 -7.10 0.83 -13.71
C GLU A 101 -6.96 2.00 -14.68
N ALA A 102 -7.94 2.91 -14.71
CA ALA A 102 -7.87 4.12 -15.53
C ALA A 102 -6.87 5.14 -14.98
N LEU A 103 -6.69 5.20 -13.65
CA LEU A 103 -5.77 6.12 -12.99
C LEU A 103 -4.32 5.64 -13.05
N ILE A 104 -4.08 4.34 -12.87
CA ILE A 104 -2.74 3.77 -12.70
C ILE A 104 -2.12 3.46 -14.08
N PRO A 105 -1.02 4.12 -14.46
CA PRO A 105 -0.37 3.93 -15.76
C PRO A 105 -0.02 2.47 -16.04
N ALA A 106 -0.19 2.03 -17.28
CA ALA A 106 0.17 0.68 -17.72
C ALA A 106 1.67 0.38 -17.52
N GLY A 107 2.54 1.38 -17.77
CA GLY A 107 4.00 1.27 -17.63
C GLY A 107 4.54 1.30 -16.19
N LEU A 108 3.69 1.40 -15.16
CA LEU A 108 4.17 1.48 -13.77
C LEU A 108 5.02 0.27 -13.36
N GLY A 109 4.71 -0.91 -13.91
CA GLY A 109 5.51 -2.12 -13.68
C GLY A 109 6.94 -2.01 -14.20
N GLU A 110 7.17 -1.33 -15.33
CA GLU A 110 8.51 -1.10 -15.90
C GLU A 110 9.30 -0.15 -15.02
N ARG A 111 8.68 0.94 -14.55
CA ARG A 111 9.29 1.87 -13.60
C ARG A 111 9.72 1.18 -12.29
N ALA A 112 8.88 0.28 -11.76
CA ALA A 112 9.22 -0.50 -10.58
C ALA A 112 10.43 -1.42 -10.82
N ARG A 113 10.54 -2.03 -12.01
CA ARG A 113 11.72 -2.84 -12.39
C ARG A 113 12.97 -1.96 -12.55
N ALA A 114 12.85 -0.78 -13.17
CA ALA A 114 13.96 0.16 -13.31
C ALA A 114 14.50 0.59 -11.94
N LEU A 115 13.63 0.92 -10.99
CA LEU A 115 14.00 1.21 -9.60
C LEU A 115 14.71 0.04 -8.92
N PHE A 116 14.26 -1.19 -9.16
CA PHE A 116 14.91 -2.39 -8.63
C PHE A 116 16.33 -2.56 -9.18
N VAL A 117 16.52 -2.37 -10.49
CA VAL A 117 17.84 -2.45 -11.13
C VAL A 117 18.77 -1.35 -10.62
N ALA A 118 18.27 -0.12 -10.45
CA ALA A 118 19.03 1.02 -9.97
C ALA A 118 19.28 1.06 -8.46
N ARG A 119 18.76 0.09 -7.68
CA ARG A 119 18.83 0.14 -6.20
C ARG A 119 20.26 0.24 -5.67
N ASP A 120 21.21 -0.42 -6.31
CA ASP A 120 22.59 -0.49 -5.84
C ASP A 120 23.38 0.75 -6.26
N SER A 121 23.10 1.33 -7.45
CA SER A 121 23.65 2.64 -7.83
C SER A 121 23.10 3.75 -6.95
N LEU A 122 21.80 3.73 -6.62
CA LEU A 122 21.18 4.68 -5.69
C LEU A 122 21.77 4.58 -4.28
N ARG A 123 22.11 3.38 -3.82
CA ARG A 123 22.81 3.17 -2.53
C ARG A 123 24.23 3.71 -2.55
N ALA A 124 24.96 3.54 -3.66
CA ALA A 124 26.30 4.09 -3.81
C ALA A 124 26.30 5.62 -3.90
N ARG A 125 25.34 6.19 -4.64
CA ARG A 125 25.17 7.64 -4.81
C ARG A 125 24.69 8.33 -3.53
N PHE A 126 23.80 7.69 -2.78
CA PHE A 126 23.31 8.17 -1.50
C PHE A 126 23.60 7.13 -0.39
N PRO A 127 24.82 7.11 0.17
CA PRO A 127 25.16 6.18 1.24
C PRO A 127 24.29 6.37 2.49
N ASP A 128 23.99 7.64 2.83
CA ASP A 128 23.06 7.98 3.91
C ASP A 128 21.62 7.54 3.56
N PRO A 129 21.02 6.61 4.34
CA PRO A 129 19.65 6.19 4.12
C PRO A 129 18.63 7.33 4.17
N ALA A 130 18.86 8.35 4.99
CA ALA A 130 17.93 9.47 5.11
C ALA A 130 17.98 10.36 3.85
N ALA A 131 19.18 10.72 3.37
CA ALA A 131 19.35 11.42 2.09
C ALA A 131 18.74 10.66 0.91
N ARG A 132 18.98 9.34 0.82
CA ARG A 132 18.41 8.49 -0.24
C ARG A 132 16.90 8.50 -0.24
N ARG A 133 16.29 8.40 0.95
CA ARG A 133 14.84 8.43 1.13
C ARG A 133 14.26 9.79 0.74
N ARG A 134 14.91 10.90 1.09
CA ARG A 134 14.47 12.24 0.67
C ARG A 134 14.54 12.40 -0.84
N ALA A 135 15.63 11.99 -1.48
CA ALA A 135 15.78 12.05 -2.93
C ALA A 135 14.66 11.27 -3.65
N LEU A 136 14.44 10.01 -3.23
CA LEU A 136 13.35 9.19 -3.78
C LEU A 136 11.96 9.77 -3.48
N GLY A 137 11.72 10.25 -2.25
CA GLY A 137 10.45 10.84 -1.85
C GLY A 137 10.12 12.11 -2.63
N ALA A 138 11.11 12.97 -2.87
CA ALA A 138 10.97 14.16 -3.71
C ALA A 138 10.69 13.77 -5.17
N ALA A 139 11.43 12.79 -5.70
CA ALA A 139 11.23 12.31 -7.06
C ALA A 139 9.85 11.67 -7.28
N MET A 140 9.31 10.96 -6.28
CA MET A 140 8.00 10.30 -6.32
C MET A 140 6.83 11.22 -5.94
N ALA A 141 7.09 12.47 -5.56
CA ALA A 141 6.04 13.43 -5.26
C ALA A 141 5.15 13.69 -6.50
N PRO A 142 3.90 14.15 -6.32
CA PRO A 142 3.03 14.49 -7.44
C PRO A 142 3.71 15.44 -8.44
N GLY A 143 3.77 15.06 -9.71
CA GLY A 143 4.46 15.80 -10.78
C GLY A 143 5.99 15.64 -10.80
N GLY A 144 6.57 14.83 -9.91
CA GLY A 144 7.99 14.51 -9.90
C GLY A 144 8.39 13.49 -10.98
N PRO A 145 9.70 13.35 -11.26
CA PRO A 145 10.20 12.46 -12.31
C PRO A 145 9.90 10.98 -12.07
N LEU A 146 9.69 10.57 -10.82
CA LEU A 146 9.31 9.22 -10.42
C LEU A 146 7.85 9.14 -9.92
N ASP A 147 7.01 10.14 -10.20
CA ASP A 147 5.59 10.08 -9.81
C ASP A 147 4.94 8.78 -10.34
N PRO A 148 4.45 7.90 -9.46
CA PRO A 148 3.84 6.63 -9.87
C PRO A 148 2.62 6.80 -10.79
N LEU A 149 1.94 7.94 -10.70
CA LEU A 149 0.74 8.26 -11.48
C LEU A 149 1.00 9.30 -12.58
N GLY A 150 2.20 9.90 -12.60
CA GLY A 150 2.58 10.95 -13.55
C GLY A 150 3.30 10.42 -14.80
N GLU A 151 3.65 11.34 -15.69
CA GLU A 151 4.39 11.06 -16.93
C GLU A 151 5.90 11.35 -16.81
N GLY A 152 6.41 11.44 -15.58
CA GLY A 152 7.82 11.73 -15.32
C GLY A 152 8.80 10.76 -16.01
N ASP A 153 9.98 11.30 -16.36
CA ASP A 153 11.06 10.53 -16.96
C ASP A 153 11.90 9.83 -15.88
N ALA A 154 11.48 8.61 -15.56
CA ALA A 154 12.13 7.78 -14.56
C ALA A 154 13.54 7.36 -14.97
N GLU A 155 13.79 7.13 -16.27
CA GLU A 155 15.09 6.70 -16.76
C GLU A 155 16.12 7.82 -16.63
N ALA A 156 15.75 9.05 -17.04
CA ALA A 156 16.60 10.21 -16.90
C ALA A 156 16.99 10.48 -15.43
N TRP A 157 16.01 10.42 -14.51
CA TRP A 157 16.31 10.64 -13.09
C TRP A 157 17.16 9.51 -12.49
N LEU A 158 16.94 8.25 -12.89
CA LEU A 158 17.76 7.15 -12.40
C LEU A 158 19.21 7.19 -12.93
N ALA A 159 19.45 7.82 -14.07
CA ALA A 159 20.78 8.02 -14.63
C ALA A 159 21.61 9.05 -13.84
N ASP A 160 20.98 10.15 -13.40
CA ASP A 160 21.60 11.15 -12.53
C ASP A 160 20.62 11.62 -11.44
N PRO A 161 20.51 10.86 -10.34
CA PRO A 161 19.51 11.16 -9.34
C PRO A 161 19.93 12.39 -8.53
N GLU A 162 19.03 13.36 -8.50
CA GLU A 162 19.23 14.62 -7.79
C GLU A 162 19.07 14.44 -6.28
N PRO A 163 19.98 15.01 -5.47
CA PRO A 163 19.78 15.06 -4.02
C PRO A 163 18.59 15.96 -3.70
N ALA A 164 17.80 15.56 -2.72
CA ALA A 164 16.81 16.43 -2.12
C ALA A 164 17.37 17.05 -0.85
N GLU A 165 17.44 18.38 -0.82
CA GLU A 165 17.76 19.13 0.39
C GLU A 165 16.72 18.83 1.47
N PRO A 166 17.14 18.71 2.73
CA PRO A 166 16.21 18.47 3.82
C PRO A 166 15.32 19.71 3.98
N ALA A 167 14.06 19.58 3.54
CA ALA A 167 13.10 20.66 3.65
C ALA A 167 12.89 21.05 5.12
N SER A 168 13.05 22.34 5.42
CA SER A 168 12.64 22.91 6.70
C SER A 168 11.16 23.27 6.61
N LEU A 169 10.33 22.64 7.44
CA LEU A 169 8.92 23.05 7.57
C LEU A 169 8.64 23.39 9.02
N ARG A 170 8.26 24.65 9.26
CA ARG A 170 7.74 25.08 10.55
C ARG A 170 6.22 24.94 10.54
N ILE A 171 5.71 24.17 11.49
CA ILE A 171 4.29 23.97 11.71
C ILE A 171 3.93 24.62 13.03
N MET A 172 3.07 25.63 12.94
CA MET A 172 2.39 26.21 14.10
C MET A 172 1.09 25.47 14.33
N LEU A 173 0.96 24.82 15.49
CA LEU A 173 -0.20 24.04 15.88
C LEU A 173 -1.24 24.98 16.49
N ALA A 174 -2.44 24.99 15.90
CA ALA A 174 -3.54 25.83 16.38
C ALA A 174 -4.18 25.26 17.67
N SER A 175 -3.99 23.97 17.93
CA SER A 175 -4.67 23.21 18.97
C SER A 175 -3.81 22.01 19.40
N PRO A 176 -3.98 21.50 20.64
CA PRO A 176 -3.33 20.28 21.07
C PRO A 176 -3.98 19.00 20.50
N ASP A 177 -5.12 19.11 19.82
CA ASP A 177 -5.83 17.99 19.20
C ASP A 177 -5.16 17.58 17.88
N PRO A 178 -4.71 16.33 17.72
CA PRO A 178 -4.13 15.87 16.46
C PRO A 178 -5.12 15.82 15.28
N ASP A 179 -6.43 15.86 15.52
CA ASP A 179 -7.42 15.89 14.45
C ASP A 179 -7.59 17.30 13.84
N ASP A 180 -7.06 18.34 14.49
CA ASP A 180 -6.98 19.70 13.95
C ASP A 180 -5.81 19.92 12.96
N LEU A 181 -5.00 18.88 12.71
CA LEU A 181 -3.95 18.94 11.70
C LEU A 181 -4.55 19.06 10.30
N THR A 182 -4.13 20.08 9.56
CA THR A 182 -4.45 20.15 8.12
C THR A 182 -3.87 18.95 7.38
N LEU A 183 -4.48 18.57 6.25
CA LEU A 183 -3.95 17.51 5.39
C LEU A 183 -2.48 17.74 4.99
N ARG A 184 -2.07 19.00 4.83
CA ARG A 184 -0.67 19.36 4.53
C ARG A 184 0.26 19.07 5.71
N GLN A 185 -0.13 19.46 6.93
CA GLN A 185 0.66 19.23 8.15
C GLN A 185 0.74 17.74 8.49
N ALA A 186 -0.37 17.01 8.40
CA ALA A 186 -0.41 15.56 8.61
C ALA A 186 0.51 14.83 7.62
N ARG A 187 0.46 15.20 6.33
CA ARG A 187 1.38 14.64 5.31
C ARG A 187 2.83 14.99 5.60
N ALA A 188 3.14 16.20 6.04
CA ALA A 188 4.51 16.57 6.38
C ALA A 188 5.05 15.76 7.57
N LEU A 189 4.23 15.56 8.61
CA LEU A 189 4.59 14.75 9.77
C LEU A 189 4.81 13.28 9.39
N ALA A 190 3.91 12.71 8.60
CA ALA A 190 4.00 11.33 8.13
C ALA A 190 5.23 11.07 7.24
N ASN A 191 5.86 12.12 6.69
CA ASN A 191 7.07 12.01 5.86
C ASN A 191 8.34 12.53 6.55
N ALA A 192 8.25 13.02 7.78
CA ALA A 192 9.40 13.61 8.48
C ALA A 192 10.41 12.52 8.89
N ASP A 193 11.67 12.69 8.48
CA ASP A 193 12.80 11.89 9.00
C ASP A 193 13.19 12.34 10.41
N ARG A 194 13.16 13.67 10.63
CA ARG A 194 13.46 14.31 11.90
C ARG A 194 12.33 15.26 12.28
N LEU A 195 11.79 15.03 13.47
CA LEU A 195 10.77 15.86 14.08
C LEU A 195 11.37 16.60 15.26
N TYR A 196 11.47 17.92 15.11
CA TYR A 196 11.87 18.82 16.16
C TYR A 196 10.63 19.44 16.77
N TYR A 197 10.60 19.63 18.08
CA TYR A 197 9.43 20.19 18.72
C TYR A 197 9.80 21.01 19.96
N ARG A 198 9.06 22.09 20.18
CA ARG A 198 9.16 22.86 21.42
C ARG A 198 8.52 22.07 22.58
N PRO A 199 9.08 22.12 23.80
CA PRO A 199 8.40 21.61 24.99
C PRO A 199 6.98 22.17 25.09
N GLY A 200 5.98 21.30 25.25
CA GLY A 200 4.56 21.67 25.26
C GLY A 200 3.75 21.13 24.07
N VAL A 201 4.40 20.63 23.01
CA VAL A 201 3.72 19.92 21.92
C VAL A 201 3.18 18.57 22.43
N PRO A 202 1.87 18.27 22.26
CA PRO A 202 1.27 17.04 22.76
C PRO A 202 1.84 15.75 22.14
N PRO A 203 2.04 14.68 22.96
CA PRO A 203 2.50 13.38 22.46
C PRO A 203 1.61 12.77 21.37
N ALA A 204 0.30 13.05 21.40
CA ALA A 204 -0.66 12.59 20.40
C ALA A 204 -0.35 13.15 18.99
N ILE A 205 0.13 14.40 18.90
CA ILE A 205 0.57 15.02 17.64
C ILE A 205 1.93 14.46 17.21
N LEU A 206 2.87 14.28 18.15
CA LEU A 206 4.18 13.68 17.87
C LEU A 206 4.05 12.25 17.33
N SER A 207 3.01 11.52 17.75
CA SER A 207 2.71 10.16 17.30
C SER A 207 2.16 10.08 15.88
N ARG A 208 1.80 11.22 15.26
CA ARG A 208 1.41 11.29 13.83
C ARG A 208 2.61 11.26 12.89
N ALA A 209 3.81 11.50 13.40
CA ALA A 209 5.03 11.25 12.63
C ALA A 209 5.30 9.76 12.51
N ARG A 210 6.21 9.39 11.59
CA ARG A 210 6.61 7.99 11.41
C ARG A 210 7.12 7.39 12.71
N ALA A 211 6.89 6.09 12.89
CA ALA A 211 7.37 5.34 14.04
C ALA A 211 8.90 5.36 14.17
N ASP A 212 9.63 5.45 13.05
CA ASP A 212 11.10 5.49 12.97
C ASP A 212 11.68 6.91 12.85
N ALA A 213 10.87 7.97 12.95
CA ALA A 213 11.36 9.34 12.90
C ALA A 213 12.14 9.71 14.17
N GLU A 214 13.29 10.36 14.02
CA GLU A 214 14.05 10.89 15.15
C GLU A 214 13.30 12.08 15.76
N ARG A 215 13.07 12.06 17.08
CA ARG A 215 12.29 13.09 17.79
C ARG A 215 13.20 13.87 18.73
N ILE A 216 13.28 15.18 18.53
CA ILE A 216 14.25 16.05 19.22
C ILE A 216 13.51 17.24 19.84
N ALA A 217 13.46 17.30 21.17
CA ALA A 217 12.97 18.47 21.86
C ALA A 217 14.00 19.62 21.75
N THR A 218 13.56 20.80 21.30
CA THR A 218 14.43 21.98 21.15
C THR A 218 13.63 23.27 21.24
N ASP A 219 14.22 24.30 21.86
CA ASP A 219 13.61 25.64 21.92
C ASP A 219 13.82 26.45 20.64
N ARG A 220 14.82 26.07 19.83
CA ARG A 220 15.19 26.74 18.59
C ARG A 220 14.85 25.87 17.39
N PRO A 221 14.21 26.45 16.34
CA PRO A 221 13.99 25.72 15.11
C PRO A 221 15.34 25.34 14.49
N PRO A 222 15.50 24.08 14.04
CA PRO A 222 16.69 23.65 13.32
C PRO A 222 16.76 24.31 11.94
N ALA A 223 17.93 24.22 11.29
CA ALA A 223 18.08 24.63 9.90
C ALA A 223 17.29 23.74 8.92
N ALA A 224 16.98 22.50 9.30
CA ALA A 224 16.29 21.54 8.45
C ALA A 224 15.44 20.53 9.25
N GLY A 225 14.37 20.02 8.63
CA GLY A 225 13.41 19.09 9.24
C GLY A 225 12.08 19.74 9.59
N VAL A 226 11.16 18.96 10.16
CA VAL A 226 9.85 19.47 10.59
C VAL A 226 9.97 19.99 12.01
N PHE A 227 9.65 21.26 12.24
CA PHE A 227 9.64 21.89 13.56
C PHE A 227 8.21 22.19 13.98
N LEU A 228 7.81 21.66 15.14
CA LEU A 228 6.49 21.88 15.74
C LEU A 228 6.58 22.86 16.92
N GLU A 229 5.65 23.80 16.95
CA GLU A 229 5.39 24.61 18.14
C GLU A 229 3.89 24.90 18.24
N MET A 230 3.41 25.10 19.48
CA MET A 230 2.08 25.63 19.71
C MET A 230 2.02 27.08 19.26
N ALA A 231 0.89 27.50 18.67
CA ALA A 231 0.61 28.91 18.49
C ALA A 231 0.70 29.62 19.86
N PRO A 232 1.29 30.82 19.94
CA PRO A 232 1.28 31.57 21.17
C PRO A 232 -0.18 31.80 21.59
N GLU A 233 -0.48 31.60 22.88
CA GLU A 233 -1.76 32.04 23.42
C GLU A 233 -1.84 33.55 23.17
N THR A 234 -2.81 33.96 22.34
CA THR A 234 -3.10 35.38 22.16
C THR A 234 -3.50 35.89 23.53
N ALA A 235 -2.63 36.71 24.15
CA ALA A 235 -2.98 37.42 25.37
C ALA A 235 -4.22 38.26 25.07
N ALA A 236 -5.37 37.83 25.59
CA ALA A 236 -6.61 38.57 25.59
C ALA A 236 -6.53 39.75 26.57
#